data_AF-D2ZT27-F1
#
_entry.id   AF-D2ZT27-F1
#
_cell.length_a   1.000
_cell.length_b   1.000
_cell.length_c   1.000
_cell.angle_alpha   90.00
_cell.angle_beta   90.00
_cell.angle_gamma   90.00
#
_symmetry.space_group_name_H-M   'P 1'
#
loop_
_entity.id
_entity.type
_entity.pdbx_description
1 polymer ?
#
loop_
_entity_poly.entity_id
_entity_poly.type
_entity_poly.pdbx_seq_one_letter_code
_entity_poly.pdbx_strand_id
1 'polypeptide(L)'
;MKFILSTFIDDYGLAKYFLLICTFIVYLAFLALFNIYIYTSKRLLPKFLTSIPLFSLLYLFISMSFMSPYENIPIYGTDMQKTNLKRCTVGKTITLEKIEDIMFDCKKHDLEMELKSITK
;
A
#
# COMPACT_ATOMS: atom_id res chain seq x y z
N MET A 1 -8.65 -8.60 6.14
CA MET A 1 -7.19 -8.42 6.26
C MET A 1 -6.36 -9.21 5.26
N LYS A 2 -6.44 -10.55 5.19
CA LYS A 2 -5.56 -11.36 4.31
C LYS A 2 -5.54 -10.92 2.84
N PHE A 3 -6.72 -10.71 2.24
CA PHE A 3 -6.84 -10.22 0.86
C PHE A 3 -6.24 -8.83 0.67
N ILE A 4 -6.32 -7.97 1.68
CA ILE A 4 -5.77 -6.61 1.63
C ILE A 4 -4.24 -6.69 1.69
N LEU A 5 -3.69 -7.46 2.62
CA LEU A 5 -2.23 -7.66 2.73
C LEU A 5 -1.65 -8.29 1.45
N SER A 6 -2.28 -9.31 0.87
CA SER A 6 -1.76 -9.91 -0.37
C SER A 6 -1.85 -8.98 -1.58
N THR A 7 -2.90 -8.15 -1.63
CA THR A 7 -3.16 -7.26 -2.77
C THR A 7 -2.27 -6.03 -2.73
N PHE A 8 -2.21 -5.35 -1.58
CA PHE A 8 -1.59 -4.02 -1.45
C PHE A 8 -0.15 -4.05 -0.92
N ILE A 9 0.25 -5.13 -0.25
CA ILE A 9 1.52 -5.25 0.44
C ILE A 9 2.36 -6.34 -0.22
N ASP A 10 3.67 -6.09 -0.39
CA ASP A 10 4.61 -7.06 -0.95
C ASP A 10 5.04 -8.11 0.09
N ASP A 11 5.94 -9.01 -0.30
CA ASP A 11 6.41 -10.09 0.57
C ASP A 11 7.29 -9.61 1.74
N TYR A 12 7.68 -8.34 1.76
CA TYR A 12 8.45 -7.70 2.84
C TYR A 12 7.59 -6.78 3.71
N GLY A 13 6.27 -6.70 3.46
CA GLY A 13 5.41 -5.81 4.25
C GLY A 13 5.36 -4.37 3.75
N LEU A 14 5.96 -4.07 2.60
CA LEU A 14 6.00 -2.74 2.00
C LEU A 14 4.84 -2.52 1.04
N ALA A 15 4.30 -1.30 1.00
CA ALA A 15 3.26 -0.94 0.06
C ALA A 15 3.75 -1.10 -1.39
N LYS A 16 2.97 -1.78 -2.23
CA LYS A 16 3.31 -1.95 -3.65
C LYS A 16 3.20 -0.59 -4.37
N TYR A 17 4.35 -0.01 -4.74
CA TYR A 17 4.45 1.28 -5.46
C TYR A 17 3.53 1.36 -6.68
N PHE A 18 3.38 0.26 -7.43
CA PHE A 18 2.51 0.19 -8.59
C PHE A 18 1.05 0.51 -8.26
N LEU A 19 0.54 -0.03 -7.14
CA LEU A 19 -0.83 0.20 -6.69
C LEU A 19 -1.04 1.63 -6.18
N LEU A 20 -0.01 2.21 -5.55
CA LEU A 20 0.00 3.61 -5.15
C LEU A 20 -0.11 4.54 -6.38
N ILE A 21 0.67 4.26 -7.41
CA ILE A 21 0.68 5.01 -8.68
C ILE A 21 -0.66 4.86 -9.41
N CYS A 22 -1.20 3.65 -9.52
CA CYS A 22 -2.51 3.43 -10.13
C CYS A 22 -3.62 4.20 -9.39
N THR A 23 -3.60 4.18 -8.05
CA THR A 23 -4.58 4.91 -7.24
C THR A 23 -4.45 6.42 -7.44
N PHE A 24 -3.22 6.93 -7.51
CA PHE A 24 -2.95 8.34 -7.77
C PHE A 24 -3.43 8.79 -9.15
N ILE A 25 -3.23 7.97 -10.20
CA ILE A 25 -3.72 8.26 -11.55
C ILE A 25 -5.25 8.31 -11.59
N VAL A 26 -5.92 7.35 -10.93
CA VAL A 26 -7.39 7.34 -10.82
C VAL A 26 -7.89 8.60 -10.09
N TYR A 27 -7.19 9.04 -9.06
CA TYR A 27 -7.49 10.29 -8.34
C TYR A 27 -7.32 11.54 -9.21
N LEU A 28 -6.24 11.64 -10.00
CA LEU A 28 -6.01 12.77 -10.90
C LEU A 28 -7.03 12.83 -12.05
N ALA A 29 -7.33 11.70 -12.67
CA ALA A 29 -8.37 11.61 -13.70
C ALA A 29 -9.73 12.05 -13.14
N PHE A 30 -10.02 11.67 -11.89
CA PHE A 30 -11.20 12.13 -11.17
C PHE A 30 -11.19 13.64 -10.92
N LEU A 31 -10.10 14.22 -10.42
CA LEU A 31 -9.99 15.67 -10.22
C LEU A 31 -10.23 16.45 -11.53
N ALA A 32 -9.70 15.97 -12.64
CA ALA A 32 -9.93 16.58 -13.95
C ALA A 32 -11.42 16.54 -14.35
N LEU A 33 -12.05 15.37 -14.25
CA LEU A 33 -13.48 15.20 -14.54
C LEU A 33 -14.36 16.01 -13.59
N PHE A 34 -14.00 16.09 -12.31
CA PHE A 34 -14.69 16.87 -11.29
C PHE A 34 -14.61 18.37 -11.56
N ASN A 35 -13.43 18.89 -11.93
CA ASN A 35 -13.26 20.31 -12.29
C ASN A 35 -14.06 20.69 -13.55
N ILE A 36 -14.03 19.85 -14.59
CA ILE A 36 -14.86 20.04 -15.79
C ILE A 36 -16.35 20.04 -15.40
N TYR A 37 -16.77 19.15 -14.50
CA TYR A 37 -18.15 19.03 -14.05
C TYR A 37 -18.64 20.23 -13.20
N ILE A 38 -17.79 20.77 -12.31
CA ILE A 38 -18.04 21.99 -11.52
C ILE A 38 -18.26 23.19 -12.46
N TYR A 39 -17.43 23.32 -13.49
CA TYR A 39 -17.49 24.45 -14.42
C TYR A 39 -18.73 24.40 -15.35
N THR A 40 -19.31 23.22 -15.56
CA THR A 40 -20.35 22.98 -16.59
C THR A 40 -21.78 22.80 -16.03
N SER A 41 -21.98 22.52 -14.73
CA SER A 41 -23.26 21.97 -14.24
C SER A 41 -24.07 22.84 -13.23
N LYS A 42 -25.26 23.32 -13.66
CA LYS A 42 -26.21 24.13 -12.86
C LYS A 42 -27.20 23.36 -11.95
N ARG A 43 -27.35 22.02 -12.03
CA ARG A 43 -28.40 21.24 -11.31
C ARG A 43 -27.83 20.33 -10.22
N LEU A 44 -28.34 20.40 -8.98
CA LEU A 44 -27.70 19.89 -7.76
C LEU A 44 -28.05 18.45 -7.31
N LEU A 45 -29.12 17.85 -7.83
CA LEU A 45 -29.71 16.64 -7.21
C LEU A 45 -29.06 15.26 -7.52
N PRO A 46 -28.38 15.02 -8.66
CA PRO A 46 -27.65 13.75 -8.86
C PRO A 46 -26.26 13.73 -8.18
N LYS A 47 -25.89 14.80 -7.47
CA LYS A 47 -24.50 15.12 -7.06
C LYS A 47 -23.97 14.38 -5.82
N PHE A 48 -24.84 13.94 -4.91
CA PHE A 48 -24.40 13.31 -3.65
C PHE A 48 -24.09 11.81 -3.82
N LEU A 49 -24.82 11.14 -4.74
CA LEU A 49 -24.65 9.71 -5.02
C LEU A 49 -23.32 9.41 -5.71
N THR A 50 -22.79 10.33 -6.52
CA THR A 50 -21.49 10.17 -7.19
C THR A 50 -20.31 10.49 -6.28
N SER A 51 -20.48 11.33 -5.25
CA SER A 51 -19.42 11.63 -4.27
C SER A 51 -19.24 10.56 -3.19
N ILE A 52 -20.26 9.74 -2.91
CA ILE A 52 -20.22 8.69 -1.87
C ILE A 52 -19.14 7.63 -2.15
N PRO A 53 -19.08 6.98 -3.33
CA PRO A 53 -18.05 5.97 -3.62
C PRO A 53 -16.62 6.53 -3.49
N LEU A 54 -16.46 7.82 -3.80
CA LEU A 54 -15.19 8.54 -3.74
C LEU A 54 -14.77 8.89 -2.32
N PHE A 55 -15.69 9.37 -1.49
CA PHE A 55 -15.43 9.57 -0.07
C PHE A 55 -15.10 8.24 0.60
N SER A 56 -15.77 7.15 0.21
CA SER A 56 -15.46 5.80 0.70
C SER A 56 -14.06 5.32 0.27
N LEU A 57 -13.63 5.60 -0.97
CA LEU A 57 -12.28 5.27 -1.46
C LEU A 57 -11.18 6.07 -0.74
N LEU A 58 -11.37 7.38 -0.57
CA LEU A 58 -10.45 8.22 0.20
C LEU A 58 -10.37 7.79 1.66
N TYR A 59 -11.52 7.52 2.29
CA TYR A 59 -11.59 7.02 3.65
C TYR A 59 -10.88 5.68 3.79
N LEU A 60 -11.08 4.75 2.84
CA LEU A 60 -10.36 3.48 2.80
C LEU A 60 -8.85 3.69 2.69
N PHE A 61 -8.40 4.57 1.81
CA PHE A 61 -6.97 4.85 1.64
C PHE A 61 -6.34 5.42 2.92
N ILE A 62 -6.95 6.46 3.49
CA ILE A 62 -6.52 7.07 4.75
C ILE A 62 -6.49 6.02 5.86
N SER A 63 -7.54 5.20 5.98
CA SER A 63 -7.61 4.14 6.98
C SER A 63 -6.49 3.09 6.81
N MET A 64 -6.12 2.76 5.57
CA MET A 64 -5.00 1.85 5.31
C MET A 64 -3.65 2.49 5.59
N SER A 65 -3.46 3.79 5.34
CA SER A 65 -2.22 4.50 5.67
C SER A 65 -1.93 4.54 7.17
N PHE A 66 -2.96 4.49 8.01
CA PHE A 66 -2.82 4.42 9.46
C PHE A 66 -2.68 3.00 10.01
N MET A 67 -2.91 1.96 9.20
CA MET A 67 -2.71 0.58 9.63
C MET A 67 -1.27 0.17 9.36
N SER A 68 -0.53 -0.11 10.44
CA SER A 68 0.77 -0.77 10.31
C SER A 68 0.56 -2.19 9.74
N PRO A 69 1.10 -2.49 8.54
CA PRO A 69 0.96 -3.82 7.96
C PRO A 69 1.65 -4.88 8.85
N TYR A 70 2.70 -4.48 9.56
CA TYR A 70 3.53 -5.35 10.40
C TYR A 70 2.83 -5.93 11.61
N GLU A 71 1.82 -5.26 12.16
CA GLU A 71 0.98 -5.82 13.22
C GLU A 71 0.06 -6.92 12.70
N ASN A 72 -0.33 -6.83 11.43
CA ASN A 72 -1.30 -7.72 10.80
C ASN A 72 -0.65 -8.90 10.06
N ILE A 73 0.61 -8.79 9.66
CA ILE A 73 1.34 -9.86 8.95
C ILE A 73 1.41 -11.18 9.75
N PRO A 74 1.73 -11.19 11.07
CA PRO A 74 1.81 -12.43 11.83
C PRO A 74 0.51 -13.22 11.84
N ILE A 75 -0.64 -12.52 11.85
CA ILE A 75 -1.96 -13.11 11.95
C ILE A 75 -2.52 -13.45 10.56
N TYR A 76 -2.54 -12.47 9.67
CA TYR A 76 -3.27 -12.52 8.39
C TYR A 76 -2.38 -12.52 7.15
N GLY A 77 -1.06 -12.37 7.29
CA GLY A 77 -0.13 -12.33 6.18
C GLY A 77 -0.01 -13.65 5.43
N THR A 78 0.60 -13.61 4.25
CA THR A 78 0.98 -14.81 3.49
C THR A 78 2.14 -15.55 4.16
N ASP A 79 2.37 -16.80 3.78
CA ASP A 79 3.46 -17.59 4.35
C ASP A 79 4.84 -16.97 4.05
N MET A 80 5.00 -16.36 2.86
CA MET A 80 6.21 -15.58 2.53
C MET A 80 6.35 -14.34 3.40
N GLN A 81 5.29 -13.55 3.59
CA GLN A 81 5.32 -12.36 4.45
C GLN A 81 5.73 -12.72 5.89
N LYS A 82 5.17 -13.80 6.44
CA LYS A 82 5.51 -14.29 7.78
C LYS A 82 6.96 -14.75 7.88
N THR A 83 7.43 -15.47 6.87
CA THR A 83 8.80 -16.00 6.82
C THR A 83 9.82 -14.87 6.70
N ASN A 84 9.57 -13.91 5.80
CA ASN A 84 10.40 -12.75 5.59
C ASN A 84 10.46 -11.86 6.82
N LEU A 85 9.30 -11.57 7.44
CA LEU A 85 9.25 -10.81 8.67
C LEU A 85 10.09 -11.46 9.77
N LYS A 86 9.96 -12.79 9.95
CA LYS A 86 10.75 -13.52 10.95
C LYS A 86 12.24 -13.46 10.65
N ARG A 87 12.69 -13.77 9.43
CA ARG A 87 14.13 -13.82 9.09
C ARG A 87 14.80 -12.45 9.13
N CYS A 88 14.12 -11.40 8.66
CA CYS A 88 14.68 -10.05 8.57
C CYS A 88 14.78 -9.34 9.93
N THR A 89 14.00 -9.80 10.92
CA THR A 89 13.97 -9.22 12.27
C THR A 89 14.74 -10.02 13.33
N VAL A 90 15.27 -11.20 13.00
CA VAL A 90 16.08 -12.00 13.94
C VAL A 90 17.26 -11.18 14.45
N GLY A 91 17.40 -11.11 15.78
CA GLY A 91 18.53 -10.43 16.43
C GLY A 91 18.49 -8.90 16.36
N LYS A 92 17.40 -8.30 15.87
CA LYS A 92 17.22 -6.84 15.82
C LYS A 92 16.24 -6.37 16.90
N THR A 93 16.46 -5.18 17.43
CA THR A 93 15.49 -4.51 18.32
C THR A 93 14.35 -3.96 17.47
N ILE A 94 13.16 -4.56 17.58
CA ILE A 94 12.00 -4.19 16.79
C ILE A 94 11.23 -3.08 17.50
N THR A 95 11.14 -1.91 16.88
CA THR A 95 10.11 -0.92 17.18
C THR A 95 9.25 -0.71 15.93
N LEU A 96 8.00 -0.32 16.11
CA LEU A 96 7.04 -0.09 15.01
C LEU A 96 7.58 0.87 13.94
N GLU A 97 8.31 1.91 14.35
CA GLU A 97 8.90 2.90 13.45
C GLU A 97 10.11 2.35 12.69
N LYS A 98 10.87 1.41 13.28
CA LYS A 98 12.10 0.87 12.69
C LYS A 98 11.89 -0.41 11.88
N ILE A 99 10.73 -1.07 12.03
CA ILE A 99 10.50 -2.35 11.37
C ILE A 99 10.39 -2.17 9.85
N GLU A 100 9.85 -1.05 9.38
CA GLU A 100 9.78 -0.74 7.95
C GLU A 100 11.17 -0.59 7.33
N ASP A 101 12.05 0.17 7.97
CA ASP A 101 13.45 0.33 7.54
C ASP A 101 14.19 -1.01 7.53
N ILE A 102 14.02 -1.82 8.59
CA ILE A 102 14.61 -3.15 8.69
C ILE A 102 14.19 -4.05 7.52
N MET A 103 12.91 -4.00 7.15
CA MET A 103 12.36 -4.81 6.07
C MET A 103 12.77 -4.29 4.70
N PHE A 104 12.86 -2.96 4.53
CA PHE A 104 13.37 -2.32 3.34
C PHE A 104 14.83 -2.69 3.08
N ASP A 105 15.69 -2.59 4.10
CA ASP A 105 17.09 -2.99 4.00
C ASP A 105 17.25 -4.48 3.69
N CYS A 106 16.42 -5.33 4.30
CA CYS A 106 16.42 -6.77 4.03
C CYS A 106 16.07 -7.08 2.57
N LYS A 107 15.05 -6.41 2.02
CA LYS A 107 14.65 -6.54 0.62
C LYS A 107 15.77 -6.09 -0.32
N LYS A 108 16.41 -4.96 -0.02
CA LYS A 108 17.51 -4.43 -0.82
C LYS A 108 18.70 -5.40 -0.85
N HIS A 109 19.08 -5.94 0.31
CA HIS A 109 20.15 -6.92 0.40
C HIS A 109 19.86 -8.19 -0.44
N ASP A 110 18.63 -8.72 -0.36
CA ASP A 110 18.24 -9.89 -1.15
C ASP A 110 18.32 -9.61 -2.66
N LEU A 111 17.81 -8.46 -3.11
CA LEU A 111 17.91 -8.03 -4.52
C LEU A 111 19.37 -7.89 -4.99
N GLU A 112 20.26 -7.36 -4.14
CA GLU A 112 21.69 -7.26 -4.45
C GLU A 112 22.37 -8.63 -4.57
N MET A 113 21.99 -9.58 -3.71
CA MET A 113 22.49 -10.96 -3.75
C MET A 113 21.99 -11.72 -4.98
N GLU A 114 20.71 -11.58 -5.32
CA GLU A 114 20.12 -12.13 -6.55
C GLU A 114 20.83 -11.56 -7.78
N LEU A 115 21.01 -10.25 -7.85
CA LEU A 115 21.71 -9.61 -8.95
C LEU A 115 23.14 -10.15 -9.11
N LYS A 116 23.92 -10.22 -8.01
CA LYS A 116 25.28 -10.78 -8.02
C LYS A 116 25.33 -12.24 -8.47
N SER A 117 24.28 -13.02 -8.25
CA SER A 117 24.21 -14.42 -8.68
C SER A 117 23.97 -14.58 -10.18
N ILE A 118 23.37 -13.59 -10.84
CA ILE A 118 23.05 -13.60 -12.27
C ILE A 118 24.23 -13.05 -13.10
N THR A 119 25.02 -12.13 -12.53
CA THR A 119 26.17 -11.51 -13.22
C THR A 119 27.48 -12.31 -13.11
N LYS A 120 27.44 -13.52 -12.52
CA LYS A 120 28.61 -14.40 -12.30
C LYS A 120 28.54 -15.61 -13.24
#